data_AF-A0A959T0T3-F1
#
_entry.id   AF-A0A959T0T3-F1
#
_cell.length_a   1.000
_cell.length_b   1.000
_cell.length_c   1.000
_cell.angle_alpha   90.00
_cell.angle_beta   90.00
_cell.angle_gamma   90.00
#
_symmetry.space_group_name_H-M   'P 1'
#
loop_
_entity.id
_entity.type
_entity.pdbx_description
1 polymer ?
#
loop_
_entity_poly.entity_id
_entity_poly.type
_entity_poly.pdbx_seq_one_letter_code
_entity_poly.pdbx_strand_id
1 'polypeptide(L)'
;VLKAVVWRLKGFELWRIKDGTLTLKDSLWGFGKAREYFVDNIARLGLLNIDERSWKWQLNESFWVIGGERLGFEHLGKKIAFGKGLTEEEARQLLKVLQQALKQERRAG
;
A
#
# COMPACT_ATOMS: atom_id res chain seq x y z
N VAL A 1 9.00 18.97 0.98
CA VAL A 1 7.84 18.62 1.82
C VAL A 1 6.75 18.03 0.93
N LEU A 2 6.64 16.70 0.82
CA LEU A 2 5.49 16.06 0.18
C LEU A 2 4.53 15.54 1.27
N LYS A 3 3.43 16.26 1.49
CA LYS A 3 2.30 15.79 2.30
C LYS A 3 1.40 14.92 1.42
N ALA A 4 1.75 13.65 1.22
CA ALA A 4 0.84 12.71 0.56
C ALA A 4 -0.16 12.18 1.59
N VAL A 5 -1.27 12.90 1.76
CA VAL A 5 -2.43 12.43 2.52
C VAL A 5 -3.50 12.03 1.51
N VAL A 6 -3.51 10.76 1.11
CA VAL A 6 -4.60 10.24 0.26
C VAL A 6 -5.75 9.86 1.18
N TRP A 7 -6.68 10.79 1.36
CA TRP A 7 -7.97 10.52 1.97
C TRP A 7 -8.87 9.86 0.93
N ARG A 8 -9.19 8.57 1.08
CA ARG A 8 -10.34 7.98 0.40
C ARG A 8 -11.58 8.21 1.26
N LEU A 9 -12.55 8.88 0.65
CA LEU A 9 -13.86 9.34 1.15
C LEU A 9 -14.82 8.26 1.71
N LYS A 10 -14.33 7.07 2.05
CA LYS A 10 -15.09 6.01 2.73
C LYS A 10 -14.31 5.38 3.91
N GLY A 11 -13.56 6.20 4.63
CA GLY A 11 -13.54 6.14 6.09
C GLY A 11 -12.77 5.04 6.83
N PHE A 12 -11.94 4.21 6.19
CA PHE A 12 -11.35 3.05 6.90
C PHE A 12 -9.84 2.83 6.81
N GLU A 13 -9.11 3.51 5.91
CA GLU A 13 -7.65 3.41 5.86
C GLU A 13 -7.00 4.78 5.58
N LEU A 14 -6.00 5.14 6.39
CA LEU A 14 -5.18 6.34 6.24
C LEU A 14 -3.74 5.94 5.92
N TRP A 15 -3.20 6.50 4.84
CA TRP A 15 -1.82 6.26 4.42
C TRP A 15 -1.04 7.56 4.45
N ARG A 16 0.18 7.50 4.98
CA ARG A 16 1.07 8.64 5.08
C ARG A 16 2.49 8.18 4.78
N ILE A 17 3.18 8.90 3.91
CA ILE A 17 4.62 8.74 3.72
C ILE A 17 5.29 10.00 4.27
N LYS A 18 6.18 9.84 5.25
CA LYS A 18 6.91 10.95 5.89
C LYS A 18 8.18 10.41 6.53
N ASP A 19 9.27 11.18 6.42
CA ASP A 19 10.55 10.91 7.10
C ASP A 19 11.03 9.47 6.86
N GLY A 20 10.99 9.01 5.59
CA GLY A 20 11.40 7.64 5.23
C GLY A 20 10.48 6.53 5.75
N THR A 21 9.28 6.87 6.23
CA THR A 21 8.33 5.91 6.82
C THR A 21 6.98 5.96 6.12
N LEU A 22 6.46 4.80 5.71
CA LEU A 22 5.08 4.59 5.29
C LEU A 22 4.24 4.15 6.50
N THR A 23 3.30 4.98 6.92
CA THR A 23 2.28 4.64 7.90
C THR A 23 1.02 4.15 7.19
N LEU A 24 0.55 2.95 7.53
CA LEU A 24 -0.77 2.43 7.19
C LEU A 24 -1.62 2.35 8.47
N LYS A 25 -2.74 3.06 8.52
CA LYS A 25 -3.66 3.03 9.66
C LYS A 25 -5.04 2.60 9.19
N ASP A 26 -5.47 1.41 9.59
CA ASP A 26 -6.89 1.04 9.57
C ASP A 26 -7.60 1.91 10.63
N SER A 27 -8.59 2.70 10.25
CA SER A 27 -9.35 3.57 11.16
C SER A 27 -10.83 3.24 11.07
N LEU A 28 -11.32 2.35 11.91
CA LEU A 28 -12.76 2.13 12.07
C LEU A 28 -13.25 3.08 13.17
N TRP A 29 -14.11 4.06 12.83
CA TRP A 29 -14.79 4.91 13.82
C TRP A 29 -13.87 5.66 14.80
N GLY A 30 -12.70 6.11 14.33
CA GLY A 30 -11.73 6.85 15.15
C GLY A 30 -10.75 5.99 15.95
N PHE A 31 -10.96 4.68 16.01
CA PHE A 31 -10.06 3.71 16.64
C PHE A 31 -9.34 2.87 15.57
N GLY A 32 -8.06 2.60 15.79
CA GLY A 32 -7.24 2.00 14.73
C GLY A 32 -5.77 1.82 15.07
N LYS A 33 -5.21 0.67 14.71
CA LYS A 33 -3.77 0.41 14.83
C LYS A 33 -3.04 1.00 13.62
N ALA A 34 -2.16 1.96 13.86
CA ALA A 34 -1.21 2.40 12.86
C ALA A 34 -0.04 1.42 12.79
N ARG A 35 0.36 1.04 11.58
CA ARG A 35 1.55 0.23 11.29
C ARG A 35 2.51 1.08 10.48
N GLU A 36 3.77 1.07 10.87
CA GLU A 36 4.81 1.86 10.24
C GLU A 36 5.81 0.93 9.55
N TYR A 37 6.23 1.32 8.35
CA TYR A 37 7.13 0.56 7.50
C TYR A 37 8.21 1.49 6.96
N PHE A 38 9.47 1.21 7.27
CA PHE A 38 10.60 1.94 6.67
C PHE A 38 10.63 1.74 5.16
N VAL A 39 10.68 2.84 4.43
CA VAL A 39 10.58 2.90 2.97
C VAL A 39 11.70 2.11 2.29
N ASP A 40 12.89 2.06 2.88
CA ASP A 40 14.04 1.30 2.35
C ASP A 40 13.81 -0.20 2.36
N ASN A 41 13.03 -0.67 3.34
CA ASN A 41 12.70 -2.07 3.52
C ASN A 41 11.42 -2.46 2.76
N ILE A 42 10.80 -1.56 1.99
CA ILE A 42 9.63 -1.85 1.17
C ILE A 42 10.08 -2.41 -0.18
N ALA A 43 9.80 -3.68 -0.43
CA ALA A 43 10.08 -4.33 -1.70
C ALA A 43 8.78 -4.72 -2.42
N ARG A 44 8.86 -4.86 -3.74
CA ARG A 44 7.81 -5.46 -4.57
C ARG A 44 6.40 -4.84 -4.39
N LEU A 45 6.30 -3.52 -4.23
CA LEU A 45 4.99 -2.83 -4.19
C LEU A 45 4.24 -3.04 -5.52
N GLY A 46 3.02 -3.58 -5.46
CA GLY A 46 2.21 -3.89 -6.64
C GLY A 46 0.72 -4.08 -6.34
N LEU A 47 -0.03 -4.41 -7.39
CA LEU A 47 -1.44 -4.78 -7.31
C LEU A 47 -1.55 -6.23 -6.83
N LEU A 48 -2.53 -6.48 -5.96
CA LEU A 48 -3.00 -7.83 -5.66
C LEU A 48 -4.04 -8.17 -6.72
N ASN A 49 -3.76 -9.19 -7.54
CA ASN A 49 -4.63 -9.55 -8.65
C ASN A 49 -5.73 -10.51 -8.16
N ILE A 50 -6.97 -10.27 -8.57
CA ILE A 50 -8.08 -11.23 -8.40
C ILE A 50 -8.19 -12.13 -9.65
N ASP A 51 -7.51 -11.77 -10.75
CA ASP A 51 -7.67 -12.40 -12.06
C ASP A 51 -6.53 -13.39 -12.38
N GLU A 52 -6.87 -14.66 -12.62
CA GLU A 52 -5.96 -15.80 -12.79
C GLU A 52 -5.03 -15.71 -14.03
N ARG A 53 -5.26 -14.76 -14.97
CA ARG A 53 -4.66 -14.83 -16.32
C ARG A 53 -3.65 -13.72 -16.69
N SER A 54 -3.27 -12.84 -15.76
CA SER A 54 -2.38 -11.71 -16.09
C SER A 54 -0.96 -11.82 -15.52
N TRP A 55 0.01 -11.46 -16.37
CA TRP A 55 1.45 -11.77 -16.38
C TRP A 55 2.32 -11.20 -15.24
N LYS A 56 1.76 -10.81 -14.10
CA LYS A 56 2.51 -10.33 -12.91
C LYS A 56 2.56 -11.35 -11.77
N TRP A 57 2.74 -12.61 -12.16
CA TRP A 57 2.74 -13.82 -11.32
C TRP A 57 3.70 -13.78 -10.10
N GLN A 58 4.72 -12.92 -10.10
CA GLN A 58 5.75 -12.88 -9.04
C GLN A 58 5.28 -12.38 -7.65
N LEU A 59 4.05 -11.88 -7.51
CA LEU A 59 3.47 -11.56 -6.20
C LEU A 59 2.49 -12.62 -5.69
N ASN A 60 2.07 -13.56 -6.54
CA ASN A 60 0.81 -14.29 -6.34
C ASN A 60 0.89 -15.50 -5.39
N GLU A 61 2.06 -15.88 -4.90
CA GLU A 61 2.18 -17.19 -4.22
C GLU A 61 1.71 -17.18 -2.75
N SER A 62 1.37 -16.04 -2.12
CA SER A 62 0.94 -16.07 -0.70
C SER A 62 0.16 -14.86 -0.14
N PHE A 63 -0.46 -14.00 -0.95
CA PHE A 63 -1.35 -12.98 -0.38
C PHE A 63 -2.74 -13.59 -0.16
N TRP A 64 -3.02 -14.04 1.07
CA TRP A 64 -4.38 -14.37 1.48
C TRP A 64 -5.20 -13.08 1.52
N VAL A 65 -5.92 -12.79 0.42
CA VAL A 65 -6.81 -11.64 0.33
C VAL A 65 -8.07 -11.97 1.13
N ILE A 66 -8.07 -11.66 2.42
CA ILE A 66 -9.19 -11.97 3.33
C ILE A 66 -10.16 -10.78 3.43
N GLY A 67 -9.81 -9.57 2.93
CA GLY A 67 -10.56 -8.34 3.24
C GLY A 67 -10.79 -7.35 2.08
N GLY A 68 -10.61 -7.76 0.82
CA GLY A 68 -10.82 -6.88 -0.33
C GLY A 68 -9.69 -5.85 -0.57
N GLU A 69 -8.51 -6.12 -0.02
CA GLU A 69 -7.26 -5.42 -0.32
C GLU A 69 -6.87 -5.57 -1.79
N ARG A 70 -6.37 -4.50 -2.41
CA ARG A 70 -5.97 -4.50 -3.83
C ARG A 70 -4.51 -4.13 -4.08
N LEU A 71 -3.78 -3.75 -3.03
CA LEU A 71 -2.37 -3.41 -3.09
C LEU A 71 -1.59 -4.20 -2.05
N GLY A 72 -0.33 -4.48 -2.35
CA GLY A 72 0.54 -5.18 -1.42
C GLY A 72 2.01 -4.90 -1.68
N PHE A 73 2.81 -5.12 -0.65
CA PHE A 73 4.27 -5.05 -0.71
C PHE A 73 4.89 -6.05 0.27
N GLU A 74 6.20 -6.20 0.19
CA GLU A 74 6.99 -6.95 1.16
C GLU A 74 7.79 -6.00 2.03
N HIS A 75 7.85 -6.31 3.33
CA HIS A 75 8.67 -5.61 4.29
C HIS A 75 9.36 -6.58 5.22
N LEU A 76 10.71 -6.60 5.18
CA LEU A 76 11.54 -7.50 5.98
C LEU A 76 11.08 -8.97 5.86
N GLY A 77 10.82 -9.42 4.63
CA GLY A 77 10.33 -10.78 4.33
C GLY A 77 8.85 -11.03 4.65
N LYS A 78 8.13 -10.07 5.24
CA LYS A 78 6.69 -10.16 5.53
C LYS A 78 5.87 -9.55 4.40
N LYS A 79 4.83 -10.24 3.98
CA LYS A 79 3.86 -9.78 2.98
C LYS A 79 2.78 -8.91 3.65
N ILE A 80 2.62 -7.68 3.18
CA ILE A 80 1.65 -6.70 3.70
C ILE A 80 0.63 -6.37 2.61
N ALA A 81 -0.65 -6.58 2.89
CA ALA A 81 -1.78 -6.24 2.02
C ALA A 81 -2.54 -5.02 2.57
N PHE A 82 -3.04 -4.15 1.69
CA PHE A 82 -3.74 -2.91 2.02
C PHE A 82 -4.56 -2.40 0.82
N GLY A 83 -5.35 -1.34 0.99
CA GLY A 83 -6.18 -0.82 -0.11
C GLY A 83 -7.55 -1.48 -0.16
N LYS A 84 -8.19 -1.58 1.00
CA LYS A 84 -9.56 -2.10 1.13
C LYS A 84 -10.52 -1.16 0.42
N GLY A 85 -11.43 -1.73 -0.38
CA GLY A 85 -12.49 -0.97 -1.04
C GLY A 85 -12.03 -0.10 -2.21
N LEU A 86 -10.78 -0.23 -2.68
CA LEU A 86 -10.37 0.37 -3.95
C LEU A 86 -10.98 -0.41 -5.11
N THR A 87 -11.46 0.28 -6.14
CA THR A 87 -11.66 -0.33 -7.46
C THR A 87 -10.32 -0.63 -8.12
N GLU A 88 -10.29 -1.39 -9.21
CA GLU A 88 -9.03 -1.79 -9.86
C GLU A 88 -8.32 -0.58 -10.48
N GLU A 89 -9.07 0.28 -11.17
CA GLU A 89 -8.56 1.50 -11.79
C GLU A 89 -7.94 2.44 -10.74
N GLU A 90 -8.66 2.59 -9.64
CA GLU A 90 -8.26 3.31 -8.46
C GLU A 90 -6.97 2.76 -7.81
N ALA A 91 -6.86 1.43 -7.69
CA ALA A 91 -5.64 0.79 -7.19
C ALA A 91 -4.46 1.00 -8.16
N ARG A 92 -4.70 0.94 -9.48
CA ARG A 92 -3.68 1.19 -10.53
C ARG A 92 -3.15 2.63 -10.46
N GLN A 93 -4.04 3.61 -10.31
CA GLN A 93 -3.66 5.02 -10.19
C GLN A 93 -2.86 5.26 -8.90
N LEU A 94 -3.33 4.69 -7.79
CA LEU A 94 -2.69 4.84 -6.49
C LEU A 94 -1.31 4.17 -6.43
N LEU A 95 -1.15 3.01 -7.08
CA LEU A 95 0.14 2.36 -7.21
C LEU A 95 1.18 3.29 -7.85
N LYS A 96 0.82 4.00 -8.92
CA LYS A 96 1.73 4.95 -9.59
C LYS A 96 2.17 6.07 -8.64
N VAL A 97 1.22 6.63 -7.88
CA VAL A 97 1.49 7.70 -6.91
C VAL A 97 2.40 7.20 -5.78
N LEU A 98 2.12 6.02 -5.23
CA LEU A 98 2.93 5.43 -4.16
C LEU A 98 4.34 5.10 -4.63
N GLN A 99 4.51 4.54 -5.83
CA GLN A 99 5.83 4.26 -6.40
C GLN A 99 6.66 5.53 -6.58
N GLN A 100 6.04 6.61 -7.05
CA GLN A 100 6.71 7.91 -7.16
C GLN A 100 7.09 8.47 -5.79
N ALA A 101 6.18 8.43 -4.81
CA ALA A 101 6.44 8.92 -3.46
C ALA A 101 7.57 8.13 -2.76
N LEU A 102 7.54 6.80 -2.81
CA LEU A 102 8.60 5.96 -2.24
C LEU A 102 9.95 6.23 -2.90
N LYS A 103 9.98 6.40 -4.23
CA LYS A 103 11.20 6.73 -4.96
C LYS A 103 11.76 8.11 -4.57
N GLN A 104 10.89 9.08 -4.30
CA GLN A 104 11.31 10.41 -3.85
C GLN A 104 11.89 10.36 -2.43
N GLU A 105 11.26 9.67 -1.49
CA GLU A 105 11.76 9.54 -0.12
C GLU A 105 13.13 8.83 -0.07
N ARG A 106 13.33 7.76 -0.85
CA ARG A 106 14.63 7.06 -0.94
C ARG A 106 15.78 7.91 -1.49
N ARG A 107 15.46 9.00 -2.18
CA ARG A 107 16.47 9.93 -2.71
C ARG A 107 16.76 11.06 -1.73
N ALA A 108 15.87 11.28 -0.76
CA ALA A 108 15.95 12.38 0.19
C ALA A 108 16.63 11.96 1.50
N GLY A 109 16.62 10.66 1.83
CA GLY A 109 17.49 10.05 2.84
C GLY A 109 18.81 9.59 2.23
#